data_AF-A0A3S9ELN2-F1
#
_entry.id   AF-A0A3S9ELN2-F1
#
_cell.length_a   1.000
_cell.length_b   1.000
_cell.length_c   1.000
_cell.angle_alpha   90.00
_cell.angle_beta   90.00
_cell.angle_gamma   90.00
#
_symmetry.space_group_name_H-M   'P 1'
#
loop_
_entity.id
_entity.type
_entity.pdbx_description
1 polymer ?
#
loop_
_entity_poly.entity_id
_entity_poly.type
_entity_poly.pdbx_seq_one_letter_code
_entity_poly.pdbx_strand_id
1 'polypeptide(L)'
;MTVDPTDPKMAGYIPLQDFIDQDEDQSSRRIRDMPYGKRKEEMQISVSTLTFNDTVTNGESSGLVAVLTNSGYGEVNIYGHELKGDFILKSSLPAKLLPGETATVQLAFTPTALGARTGSIYFDTGNASGDEYVELNGTGVAATDVPADALLPPLVANTMLVDNADATARENKTFAQVRALLGAVSFSDLLYVDGNQNGLTGNMGEDQTVALQALIDGLPTEGGTIAWKGTADFTSIDLNARRNVRFEGIGGNGAGAGQRSQLRCTAGAIGAGNRAIDARDTMAFNLSRMYLIQSSTTFDGTLLDVGLITTGSALTSFEDFLINTVSQLGVAVNLYGCTQGSFRRGQSTGGGVHWGLQDVSGVGFCNVHKWDEVHMKPTGIKPPVFGSGEGLTFQSCNVQAAYPAGYLQFWETSQNQDFRDVNILGCTFYDALHGQYNTIRAYRGNVFNFIGNRMGGSVAGGNAYGLNIGGGTGGVKCLNVIGNNFDGMTAGLAFAGTIAAGTGVDVGRAGGNYCNGATLMFSNHLTTVVQRFIMDPNYVATLPNGDGARLNLKLAVPTSSAGLVSGAVWNNGGVLTMVP
;
A
#
# COMPACT_ATOMS: atom_id res chain seq x y z
N MET A 1 49.01 35.40 -63.96
CA MET A 1 48.86 36.51 -62.99
C MET A 1 49.57 36.06 -61.73
N THR A 2 50.83 36.46 -61.55
CA THR A 2 51.64 36.09 -60.37
C THR A 2 51.18 36.92 -59.19
N VAL A 3 50.60 36.26 -58.20
CA VAL A 3 50.10 36.87 -56.97
C VAL A 3 51.30 37.22 -56.08
N ASP A 4 51.40 38.47 -55.64
CA ASP A 4 52.42 38.93 -54.70
C ASP A 4 51.94 38.63 -53.26
N PRO A 5 52.58 37.71 -52.52
CA PRO A 5 52.18 37.32 -51.18
C PRO A 5 52.50 38.40 -50.11
N THR A 6 53.11 39.52 -50.50
CA THR A 6 53.41 40.64 -49.58
C THR A 6 52.38 41.78 -49.64
N ASP A 7 51.35 41.67 -50.48
CA ASP A 7 50.24 42.63 -50.52
C ASP A 7 49.45 42.57 -49.18
N PRO A 8 49.36 43.68 -48.41
CA PRO A 8 48.60 43.70 -47.16
C PRO A 8 47.11 43.39 -47.33
N LYS A 9 46.56 43.41 -48.56
CA LYS A 9 45.21 42.94 -48.87
C LYS A 9 45.06 41.41 -48.85
N MET A 10 46.17 40.66 -48.81
CA MET A 10 46.21 39.19 -48.71
C MET A 10 46.41 38.70 -47.26
N ALA A 11 46.38 39.58 -46.27
CA ALA A 11 46.39 39.21 -44.86
C ALA A 11 45.12 38.40 -44.52
N GLY A 12 45.23 37.06 -44.57
CA GLY A 12 44.12 36.11 -44.39
C GLY A 12 43.90 35.14 -45.57
N TYR A 13 44.68 35.24 -46.65
CA TYR A 13 44.61 34.30 -47.77
C TYR A 13 45.33 32.99 -47.44
N ILE A 14 44.61 31.86 -47.47
CA ILE A 14 45.17 30.50 -47.33
C ILE A 14 45.35 29.92 -48.74
N PRO A 15 46.56 29.49 -49.13
CA PRO A 15 46.79 28.82 -50.41
C PRO A 15 45.92 27.57 -50.54
N LEU A 16 45.35 27.33 -51.72
CA LEU A 16 44.47 26.16 -51.97
C LEU A 16 45.10 24.82 -51.58
N GLN A 17 46.43 24.71 -51.69
CA GLN A 17 47.17 23.51 -51.31
C GLN A 17 47.17 23.28 -49.79
N ASP A 18 47.26 24.35 -48.99
CA ASP A 18 47.22 24.30 -47.52
C ASP A 18 45.79 24.06 -47.00
N PHE A 19 44.76 24.31 -47.81
CA PHE A 19 43.36 23.93 -47.54
C PHE A 19 43.09 22.44 -47.81
N ILE A 20 43.85 21.83 -48.72
CA ILE A 20 43.73 20.41 -49.10
C ILE A 20 44.49 19.52 -48.11
N ASP A 21 45.60 20.01 -47.55
CA ASP A 21 46.47 19.22 -46.66
C ASP A 21 46.16 19.40 -45.15
N GLN A 22 45.21 20.28 -44.77
CA GLN A 22 44.67 20.40 -43.40
C GLN A 22 43.27 19.78 -43.20
N ASP A 23 42.64 19.24 -44.25
CA ASP A 23 41.42 18.42 -44.13
C ASP A 23 41.81 16.97 -43.72
N GLU A 24 42.41 16.84 -42.52
CA GLU A 24 42.36 15.59 -41.73
C GLU A 24 40.96 15.38 -41.11
N ASP A 25 39.98 16.24 -41.47
CA ASP A 25 38.59 16.04 -41.12
C ASP A 25 37.96 15.01 -42.04
N GLN A 26 37.40 13.98 -41.39
CA GLN A 26 36.79 12.79 -41.97
C GLN A 26 35.50 13.04 -42.76
N SER A 27 35.31 14.25 -43.30
CA SER A 27 34.13 14.67 -44.03
C SER A 27 34.13 14.17 -45.48
N SER A 28 35.30 14.09 -46.12
CA SER A 28 35.45 13.73 -47.53
C SER A 28 35.58 12.21 -47.80
N ARG A 29 35.92 11.39 -46.79
CA ARG A 29 35.74 9.92 -46.85
C ARG A 29 34.27 9.49 -46.76
N ARG A 30 33.46 10.18 -45.95
CA ARG A 30 32.00 9.93 -45.87
C ARG A 30 31.25 10.23 -47.17
N ILE A 31 31.79 11.09 -48.03
CA ILE A 31 31.21 11.42 -49.33
C ILE A 31 31.71 10.48 -50.44
N ARG A 32 32.96 9.99 -50.37
CA ARG A 32 33.50 9.07 -51.40
C ARG A 32 32.94 7.66 -51.33
N ASP A 33 32.49 7.20 -50.16
CA ASP A 33 31.83 5.89 -50.01
C ASP A 33 30.30 5.95 -50.11
N MET A 34 29.71 7.13 -50.40
CA MET A 34 28.31 7.25 -50.79
C MET A 34 28.19 7.28 -52.32
N PRO A 35 27.94 6.13 -52.98
CA PRO A 35 27.43 6.18 -54.34
C PRO A 35 26.12 6.96 -54.34
N TYR A 36 26.15 8.05 -55.10
CA TYR A 36 25.04 8.91 -55.48
C TYR A 36 23.74 8.09 -55.67
N GLY A 37 22.78 8.23 -54.75
CA GLY A 37 21.40 7.80 -54.97
C GLY A 37 20.81 6.70 -54.09
N LYS A 38 21.45 6.23 -53.02
CA LYS A 38 20.74 5.41 -52.01
C LYS A 38 20.87 6.02 -50.62
N ARG A 39 19.81 6.69 -50.16
CA ARG A 39 19.59 6.97 -48.74
C ARG A 39 19.58 5.61 -48.03
N LYS A 40 20.48 5.37 -47.08
CA LYS A 40 20.45 4.13 -46.30
C LYS A 40 19.28 4.24 -45.34
N GLU A 41 18.15 3.65 -45.72
CA GLU A 41 17.00 3.42 -44.84
C GLU A 41 17.39 2.22 -43.96
N GLU A 42 17.55 2.45 -42.67
CA GLU A 42 18.00 1.40 -41.75
C GLU A 42 17.20 1.43 -40.46
N MET A 43 16.60 0.29 -40.16
CA MET A 43 15.76 0.09 -39.00
C MET A 43 16.49 -0.79 -37.99
N GLN A 44 16.53 -0.35 -36.75
CA GLN A 44 17.07 -1.14 -35.64
C GLN A 44 16.00 -1.28 -34.56
N ILE A 45 15.85 -2.50 -34.04
CA ILE A 45 14.95 -2.78 -32.94
C ILE A 45 15.78 -3.08 -31.69
N SER A 46 15.40 -2.50 -30.55
CA SER A 46 16.19 -2.62 -29.31
C SER A 46 16.32 -4.05 -28.78
N VAL A 47 15.46 -4.97 -29.22
CA VAL A 47 15.39 -6.37 -28.77
C VAL A 47 14.97 -7.27 -29.93
N SER A 48 15.58 -8.45 -30.05
CA SER A 48 15.15 -9.50 -30.99
C SER A 48 14.06 -10.41 -30.42
N THR A 49 13.90 -10.42 -29.09
CA THR A 49 12.96 -11.31 -28.39
C THR A 49 12.37 -10.62 -27.15
N LEU A 50 11.05 -10.77 -26.96
CA LEU A 50 10.34 -10.40 -25.74
C LEU A 50 9.73 -11.64 -25.10
N THR A 51 10.08 -11.88 -23.83
CA THR A 51 9.52 -12.98 -23.04
C THR A 51 8.61 -12.41 -21.97
N PHE A 52 7.32 -12.69 -22.10
CA PHE A 52 6.26 -12.26 -21.20
C PHE A 52 6.14 -13.22 -20.03
N ASN A 53 5.74 -12.69 -18.88
CA ASN A 53 5.49 -13.49 -17.69
C ASN A 53 4.32 -14.46 -17.91
N ASP A 54 4.30 -15.54 -17.15
CA ASP A 54 3.19 -16.49 -17.10
C ASP A 54 1.87 -15.75 -16.86
N THR A 55 0.88 -15.97 -17.74
CA THR A 55 -0.38 -15.24 -17.75
C THR A 55 -1.55 -16.24 -17.77
N VAL A 56 -2.57 -16.00 -16.95
CA VAL A 56 -3.77 -16.86 -16.89
C VAL A 56 -4.42 -16.92 -18.27
N THR A 57 -4.92 -18.10 -18.67
CA THR A 57 -5.67 -18.25 -19.93
C THR A 57 -6.87 -17.29 -19.98
N ASN A 58 -7.03 -16.55 -21.08
CA ASN A 58 -7.96 -15.44 -21.31
C ASN A 58 -7.70 -14.17 -20.46
N GLY A 59 -6.58 -14.09 -19.75
CA GLY A 59 -6.07 -12.88 -19.11
C GLY A 59 -5.15 -12.07 -20.03
N GLU A 60 -4.69 -10.91 -19.57
CA GLU A 60 -3.73 -10.04 -20.27
C GLU A 60 -2.50 -9.80 -19.39
N SER A 61 -1.29 -9.93 -19.95
CA SER A 61 -0.03 -9.67 -19.25
C SER A 61 0.25 -8.17 -19.08
N SER A 62 1.23 -7.82 -18.25
CA SER A 62 1.87 -6.51 -18.34
C SER A 62 2.49 -6.31 -19.72
N GLY A 63 2.39 -5.10 -20.26
CA GLY A 63 2.97 -4.79 -21.56
C GLY A 63 4.49 -4.68 -21.52
N LEU A 64 5.19 -5.30 -22.46
CA LEU A 64 6.62 -5.14 -22.69
C LEU A 64 6.87 -4.22 -23.88
N VAL A 65 8.07 -3.63 -23.92
CA VAL A 65 8.41 -2.56 -24.86
C VAL A 65 9.56 -2.99 -25.76
N ALA A 66 9.43 -2.68 -27.05
CA ALA A 66 10.53 -2.63 -28.02
C ALA A 66 10.67 -1.20 -28.54
N VAL A 67 11.90 -0.73 -28.74
CA VAL A 67 12.18 0.60 -29.31
C VAL A 67 12.65 0.43 -30.74
N LEU A 68 11.93 1.08 -31.64
CA LEU A 68 12.23 1.22 -33.06
C LEU A 68 13.14 2.44 -33.23
N THR A 69 14.27 2.29 -33.90
CA THR A 69 15.21 3.39 -34.17
C THR A 69 15.56 3.40 -35.64
N ASN A 70 15.47 4.58 -36.27
CA ASN A 70 16.05 4.77 -37.59
C ASN A 70 17.55 5.13 -37.44
N SER A 71 18.42 4.12 -37.57
CA SER A 71 19.88 4.28 -37.50
C SER A 71 20.51 4.69 -38.84
N GLY A 72 19.70 4.77 -39.89
CA GLY A 72 20.10 5.14 -41.22
C GLY A 72 20.17 6.66 -41.46
N TYR A 73 20.50 7.01 -42.70
CA TYR A 73 20.52 8.40 -43.19
C TYR A 73 19.33 8.72 -44.11
N GLY A 74 18.45 7.73 -44.36
CA GLY A 74 17.17 7.87 -45.07
C GLY A 74 15.97 7.83 -44.14
N GLU A 75 14.82 8.35 -44.59
CA GLU A 75 13.55 8.23 -43.87
C GLU A 75 13.02 6.80 -43.97
N VAL A 76 12.66 6.18 -42.85
CA VAL A 76 12.06 4.83 -42.81
C VAL A 76 10.54 5.00 -42.71
N ASN A 77 9.80 4.54 -43.72
CA ASN A 77 8.34 4.47 -43.68
C ASN A 77 7.89 3.18 -43.00
N ILE A 78 6.82 3.24 -42.20
CA ILE A 78 6.22 2.07 -41.56
C ILE A 78 4.82 1.89 -42.15
N TYR A 79 4.68 0.92 -43.06
CA TYR A 79 3.45 0.67 -43.79
C TYR A 79 2.42 -0.11 -42.97
N GLY A 80 2.88 -0.86 -41.97
CA GLY A 80 2.02 -1.62 -41.08
C GLY A 80 2.79 -2.58 -40.18
N HIS A 81 2.05 -3.50 -39.58
CA HIS A 81 2.61 -4.60 -38.80
C HIS A 81 1.80 -5.88 -39.00
N GLU A 82 2.47 -7.02 -38.89
CA GLU A 82 1.82 -8.33 -38.80
C GLU A 82 2.13 -8.92 -37.42
N LEU A 83 1.08 -9.19 -36.63
CA LEU A 83 1.20 -9.79 -35.30
C LEU A 83 0.67 -11.22 -35.31
N LYS A 84 1.49 -12.16 -34.85
CA LYS A 84 1.18 -13.60 -34.80
C LYS A 84 1.19 -14.12 -33.38
N GLY A 85 0.30 -15.09 -33.12
CA GLY A 85 0.16 -15.74 -31.82
C GLY A 85 -0.79 -15.00 -30.89
N ASP A 86 -0.71 -15.33 -29.61
CA ASP A 86 -1.60 -14.84 -28.56
C ASP A 86 -1.12 -13.50 -27.99
N PHE A 87 -0.75 -12.56 -28.86
CA PHE A 87 -0.18 -11.27 -28.47
C PHE A 87 -1.01 -10.13 -29.06
N ILE A 88 -0.95 -8.97 -28.41
CA ILE A 88 -1.64 -7.76 -28.84
C ILE A 88 -0.69 -6.57 -28.88
N LEU A 89 -0.83 -5.72 -29.89
CA LEU A 89 -0.13 -4.45 -29.98
C LEU A 89 -0.99 -3.36 -29.30
N LYS A 90 -0.43 -2.67 -28.31
CA LYS A 90 -1.15 -1.66 -27.50
C LYS A 90 -0.86 -0.22 -27.93
N SER A 91 0.30 0.02 -28.52
CA SER A 91 0.71 1.33 -29.02
C SER A 91 0.38 1.51 -30.49
N SER A 92 0.01 2.73 -30.89
CA SER A 92 0.01 3.13 -32.31
C SER A 92 1.44 3.20 -32.86
N LEU A 93 1.64 2.74 -34.09
CA LEU A 93 2.91 2.92 -34.80
C LEU A 93 2.93 4.26 -35.53
N PRO A 94 4.08 4.97 -35.58
CA PRO A 94 4.20 6.15 -36.41
C PRO A 94 4.18 5.73 -37.89
N ALA A 95 3.73 6.62 -38.78
CA ALA A 95 3.76 6.34 -40.22
C ALA A 95 5.18 6.33 -40.81
N LYS A 96 6.14 6.99 -40.13
CA LYS A 96 7.54 7.09 -40.54
C LYS A 96 8.44 7.51 -39.38
N LEU A 97 9.74 7.26 -39.52
CA LEU A 97 10.82 7.72 -38.64
C LEU A 97 11.89 8.44 -39.47
N LEU A 98 12.19 9.68 -39.11
CA LEU A 98 13.31 10.44 -39.69
C LEU A 98 14.66 9.91 -39.16
N PRO A 99 15.79 10.20 -39.83
CA PRO A 99 17.11 9.79 -39.36
C PRO A 99 17.36 10.17 -37.90
N GLY A 100 17.70 9.18 -37.06
CA GLY A 100 17.94 9.35 -35.63
C GLY A 100 16.68 9.40 -34.75
N GLU A 101 15.47 9.35 -35.32
CA GLU A 101 14.24 9.27 -34.53
C GLU A 101 14.00 7.86 -33.98
N THR A 102 13.30 7.82 -32.84
CA THR A 102 12.90 6.60 -32.15
C THR A 102 11.40 6.55 -31.90
N ALA A 103 10.81 5.36 -31.93
CA ALA A 103 9.44 5.11 -31.50
C ALA A 103 9.34 3.92 -30.55
N THR A 104 8.47 4.05 -29.56
CA THR A 104 8.25 3.03 -28.53
C THR A 104 7.04 2.17 -28.91
N VAL A 105 7.24 0.86 -28.97
CA VAL A 105 6.20 -0.12 -29.28
C VAL A 105 5.89 -0.96 -28.06
N GLN A 106 4.64 -0.94 -27.61
CA GLN A 106 4.17 -1.71 -26.46
C GLN A 106 3.32 -2.89 -26.90
N LEU A 107 3.73 -4.09 -26.50
CA LEU A 107 3.07 -5.36 -26.77
C LEU A 107 2.59 -5.99 -25.47
N ALA A 108 1.50 -6.74 -25.49
CA ALA A 108 1.04 -7.55 -24.36
C ALA A 108 0.67 -8.97 -24.82
N PHE A 109 0.56 -9.89 -23.87
CA PHE A 109 0.29 -11.31 -24.10
C PHE A 109 -1.09 -11.69 -23.53
N THR A 110 -1.92 -12.36 -24.33
CA THR A 110 -3.28 -12.79 -24.01
C THR A 110 -3.49 -14.27 -24.35
N PRO A 111 -2.95 -15.22 -23.57
CA PRO A 111 -2.98 -16.64 -23.90
C PRO A 111 -4.41 -17.17 -23.99
N THR A 112 -4.74 -17.85 -25.09
CA THR A 112 -6.05 -18.48 -25.30
C THR A 112 -6.06 -19.97 -24.90
N ALA A 113 -4.89 -20.54 -24.65
CA ALA A 113 -4.71 -21.92 -24.19
C ALA A 113 -3.54 -22.05 -23.19
N LEU A 114 -3.53 -23.16 -22.46
CA LEU A 114 -2.46 -23.52 -21.51
C LEU A 114 -1.16 -23.92 -22.23
N GLY A 115 -0.02 -23.73 -21.56
CA GLY A 115 1.31 -24.06 -22.03
C GLY A 115 2.03 -22.92 -22.76
N ALA A 116 3.22 -23.20 -23.27
CA ALA A 116 4.03 -22.22 -23.99
C ALA A 116 3.32 -21.75 -25.27
N ARG A 117 3.29 -20.44 -25.48
CA ARG A 117 2.72 -19.76 -26.64
C ARG A 117 3.82 -18.89 -27.23
N THR A 118 4.12 -19.12 -28.50
CA THR A 118 5.11 -18.35 -29.25
C THR A 118 4.42 -17.58 -30.37
N GLY A 119 5.05 -16.48 -30.77
CA GLY A 119 4.52 -15.55 -31.76
C GLY A 119 5.60 -14.61 -32.25
N SER A 120 5.20 -13.64 -33.06
CA SER A 120 6.11 -12.65 -33.60
C SER A 120 5.35 -11.38 -33.96
N ILE A 121 6.00 -10.23 -33.82
CA ILE A 121 5.59 -9.01 -34.52
C ILE A 121 6.59 -8.72 -35.64
N TYR A 122 6.08 -8.48 -36.84
CA TYR A 122 6.83 -7.98 -37.98
C TYR A 122 6.39 -6.55 -38.29
N PHE A 123 7.34 -5.65 -38.52
CA PHE A 123 7.10 -4.28 -38.93
C PHE A 123 7.40 -4.14 -40.42
N ASP A 124 6.40 -3.77 -41.22
CA ASP A 124 6.60 -3.58 -42.66
C ASP A 124 7.23 -2.22 -42.92
N THR A 125 8.53 -2.24 -43.21
CA THR A 125 9.30 -1.04 -43.56
C THR A 125 9.59 -0.92 -45.06
N GLY A 126 8.96 -1.77 -45.88
CA GLY A 126 9.15 -1.84 -47.32
C GLY A 126 10.52 -2.40 -47.71
N ASN A 127 11.55 -1.55 -47.73
CA ASN A 127 12.91 -1.91 -48.17
C ASN A 127 14.01 -1.39 -47.25
N ALA A 128 13.68 -0.97 -46.02
CA ALA A 128 14.73 -0.58 -45.08
C ALA A 128 15.59 -1.81 -44.73
N SER A 129 16.89 -1.60 -44.62
CA SER A 129 17.81 -2.64 -44.13
C SER A 129 17.73 -2.75 -42.60
N GLY A 130 18.01 -3.91 -42.01
CA GLY A 130 18.11 -4.08 -40.56
C GLY A 130 17.03 -4.99 -39.96
N ASP A 131 16.64 -4.73 -38.72
CA ASP A 131 15.74 -5.57 -37.94
C ASP A 131 14.28 -5.23 -38.26
N GLU A 132 13.50 -6.24 -38.66
CA GLU A 132 12.06 -6.05 -38.98
C GLU A 132 11.14 -6.90 -38.10
N TYR A 133 11.69 -7.77 -37.26
CA TYR A 133 10.87 -8.68 -36.45
C TYR A 133 11.35 -8.81 -35.00
N VAL A 134 10.40 -9.10 -34.11
CA VAL A 134 10.64 -9.46 -32.71
C VAL A 134 9.91 -10.75 -32.40
N GLU A 135 10.63 -11.73 -31.88
CA GLU A 135 10.05 -12.98 -31.38
C GLU A 135 9.34 -12.75 -30.03
N LEU A 136 8.14 -13.31 -29.89
CA LEU A 136 7.32 -13.14 -28.69
C LEU A 136 7.08 -14.50 -28.04
N ASN A 137 7.37 -14.60 -26.75
CA ASN A 137 7.22 -15.84 -25.99
C ASN A 137 6.44 -15.56 -24.71
N GLY A 138 5.50 -16.43 -24.34
CA GLY A 138 4.81 -16.39 -23.05
C GLY A 138 4.19 -17.74 -22.71
N THR A 139 3.82 -17.97 -21.45
CA THR A 139 3.17 -19.22 -21.04
C THR A 139 1.75 -18.94 -20.57
N GLY A 140 0.78 -19.60 -21.20
CA GLY A 140 -0.59 -19.65 -20.69
C GLY A 140 -0.66 -20.60 -19.49
N VAL A 141 -1.05 -20.11 -18.33
CA VAL A 141 -1.16 -20.92 -17.12
C VAL A 141 -2.61 -21.04 -16.67
N ALA A 142 -2.91 -22.10 -15.92
CA ALA A 142 -4.24 -22.28 -15.36
C ALA A 142 -4.44 -21.23 -14.27
N ALA A 143 -5.68 -20.77 -14.07
CA ALA A 143 -6.00 -19.81 -13.00
C ALA A 143 -5.59 -20.31 -11.59
N THR A 144 -5.24 -21.60 -11.46
CA THR A 144 -4.79 -22.25 -10.23
C THR A 144 -3.28 -22.16 -9.98
N ASP A 145 -2.49 -21.77 -10.97
CA ASP A 145 -1.01 -21.81 -10.91
C ASP A 145 -0.37 -20.42 -10.83
N VAL A 146 -1.19 -19.37 -10.69
CA VAL A 146 -0.70 -17.99 -10.64
C VAL A 146 -0.69 -17.48 -9.20
N PRO A 147 0.44 -16.91 -8.70
CA PRO A 147 0.46 -16.20 -7.44
C PRO A 147 -0.66 -15.15 -7.38
N ALA A 148 -1.26 -14.99 -6.21
CA ALA A 148 -2.43 -14.13 -5.98
C ALA A 148 -2.27 -12.67 -6.45
N ASP A 149 -1.03 -12.23 -6.71
CA ASP A 149 -0.70 -10.87 -7.17
C ASP A 149 -1.08 -10.58 -8.63
N ALA A 150 -1.27 -11.59 -9.49
CA ALA A 150 -1.53 -11.37 -10.92
C ALA A 150 -3.01 -11.22 -11.28
N LEU A 151 -3.93 -11.34 -10.31
CA LEU A 151 -5.37 -11.11 -10.50
C LEU A 151 -5.80 -9.70 -10.06
N LEU A 152 -4.84 -8.85 -9.70
CA LEU A 152 -5.10 -7.45 -9.40
C LEU A 152 -5.16 -6.66 -10.73
N PRO A 153 -6.12 -5.74 -10.90
CA PRO A 153 -6.08 -4.80 -12.03
C PRO A 153 -4.73 -4.08 -12.08
N PRO A 154 -4.21 -3.73 -13.27
CA PRO A 154 -2.93 -3.03 -13.41
C PRO A 154 -2.90 -1.81 -12.49
N LEU A 155 -1.93 -1.77 -11.59
CA LEU A 155 -1.65 -0.62 -10.74
C LEU A 155 -1.13 0.52 -11.64
N VAL A 156 -2.02 1.39 -12.10
CA VAL A 156 -1.64 2.60 -12.85
C VAL A 156 -1.20 3.73 -11.90
N ALA A 157 -0.37 3.41 -10.89
CA ALA A 157 0.43 4.39 -10.13
C ALA A 157 1.35 3.69 -9.13
N ASN A 158 2.52 3.22 -9.59
CA ASN A 158 3.66 2.90 -8.72
C ASN A 158 4.56 4.12 -8.46
N THR A 159 4.07 5.30 -8.81
CA THR A 159 4.77 6.58 -8.78
C THR A 159 4.05 7.58 -7.91
N MET A 160 4.82 8.41 -7.25
CA MET A 160 4.40 9.50 -6.39
C MET A 160 5.16 10.76 -6.81
N LEU A 161 4.48 11.91 -6.71
CA LEU A 161 5.06 13.21 -7.04
C LEU A 161 5.90 13.71 -5.86
N VAL A 162 7.23 13.66 -5.98
CA VAL A 162 8.13 14.30 -5.01
C VAL A 162 8.65 15.61 -5.56
N ASP A 163 9.03 16.52 -4.67
CA ASP A 163 9.87 17.64 -5.10
C ASP A 163 11.21 17.09 -5.60
N ASN A 164 11.72 17.71 -6.66
CA ASN A 164 13.06 17.46 -7.17
C ASN A 164 14.12 17.85 -6.12
N ALA A 165 15.36 17.42 -6.32
CA ALA A 165 16.46 17.63 -5.37
C ALA A 165 16.66 19.11 -4.95
N ASP A 166 16.26 20.04 -5.84
CA ASP A 166 16.42 21.48 -5.64
C ASP A 166 15.14 22.19 -5.14
N ALA A 167 14.07 21.45 -4.84
CA ALA A 167 12.76 21.96 -4.40
C ALA A 167 12.10 23.01 -5.33
N THR A 168 12.42 22.96 -6.63
CA THR A 168 11.94 23.92 -7.65
C THR A 168 10.83 23.37 -8.54
N ALA A 169 10.67 22.05 -8.61
CA ALA A 169 9.66 21.38 -9.42
C ALA A 169 9.29 20.01 -8.84
N ARG A 170 8.20 19.41 -9.35
CA ARG A 170 7.78 18.05 -8.97
C ARG A 170 8.16 17.05 -10.04
N GLU A 171 8.59 15.88 -9.62
CA GLU A 171 8.90 14.75 -10.51
C GLU A 171 8.21 13.47 -10.04
N ASN A 172 7.78 12.65 -11.00
CA ASN A 172 7.25 11.32 -10.71
C ASN A 172 8.40 10.41 -10.29
N LYS A 173 8.40 9.97 -9.03
CA LYS A 173 9.32 8.94 -8.54
C LYS A 173 8.55 7.70 -8.12
N THR A 174 9.12 6.55 -8.39
CA THR A 174 8.61 5.29 -7.87
C THR A 174 8.72 5.24 -6.34
N PHE A 175 7.86 4.48 -5.67
CA PHE A 175 8.00 4.27 -4.23
C PHE A 175 9.40 3.74 -3.83
N ALA A 176 10.07 2.97 -4.70
CA ALA A 176 11.43 2.52 -4.47
C ALA A 176 12.46 3.65 -4.51
N GLN A 177 12.35 4.57 -5.47
CA GLN A 177 13.22 5.75 -5.57
C GLN A 177 13.02 6.70 -4.38
N VAL A 178 11.79 6.83 -3.91
CA VAL A 178 11.48 7.66 -2.73
C VAL A 178 12.04 7.03 -1.45
N ARG A 179 11.89 5.71 -1.27
CA ARG A 179 12.54 4.99 -0.17
C ARG A 179 14.06 5.13 -0.18
N ALA A 180 14.69 5.12 -1.36
CA ALA A 180 16.14 5.30 -1.50
C ALA A 180 16.60 6.72 -1.12
N LEU A 181 15.81 7.75 -1.46
CA LEU A 181 16.09 9.14 -1.07
C LEU A 181 15.91 9.38 0.43
N LEU A 182 14.92 8.72 1.05
CA LEU A 182 14.60 8.88 2.47
C LEU A 182 15.47 8.02 3.38
N GLY A 183 16.00 6.90 2.88
CA GLY A 183 16.97 6.07 3.59
C GLY A 183 18.41 6.62 3.60
N ALA A 184 18.66 7.75 2.92
CA ALA A 184 20.00 8.33 2.77
C ALA A 184 20.38 9.32 3.90
N VAL A 185 19.42 9.81 4.69
CA VAL A 185 19.66 10.81 5.73
C VAL A 185 19.39 10.21 7.11
N SER A 186 20.44 10.06 7.93
CA SER A 186 20.28 9.65 9.31
C SER A 186 19.86 10.83 10.18
N PHE A 187 18.95 10.62 11.14
CA PHE A 187 18.60 11.66 12.13
C PHE A 187 19.79 12.11 12.98
N SER A 188 20.85 11.29 13.08
CA SER A 188 22.10 11.68 13.74
C SER A 188 22.85 12.80 13.01
N ASP A 189 22.56 12.99 11.73
CA ASP A 189 23.28 13.92 10.86
C ASP A 189 22.49 15.23 10.68
N LEU A 190 21.27 15.30 11.24
CA LEU A 190 20.40 16.47 11.23
C LEU A 190 20.57 17.31 12.51
N LEU A 191 20.10 18.57 12.46
CA LEU A 191 20.16 19.48 13.60
C LEU A 191 19.51 18.85 14.84
N TYR A 192 20.21 18.89 15.97
CA TYR A 192 19.69 18.49 17.28
C TYR A 192 19.43 19.73 18.14
N VAL A 193 18.21 19.85 18.66
CA VAL A 193 17.77 20.95 19.50
C VAL A 193 17.28 20.41 20.85
N ASP A 194 17.98 20.77 21.93
CA ASP A 194 17.47 20.57 23.29
C ASP A 194 16.41 21.63 23.59
N GLY A 195 15.14 21.24 23.51
CA GLY A 195 14.01 22.11 23.71
C GLY A 195 13.99 22.74 25.11
N ASN A 196 14.50 22.07 26.15
CA ASN A 196 14.52 22.65 27.49
C ASN A 196 15.54 23.78 27.65
N GLN A 197 16.61 23.75 26.87
CA GLN A 197 17.58 24.84 26.80
C GLN A 197 17.12 25.97 25.86
N ASN A 198 16.10 25.72 25.05
CA ASN A 198 15.63 26.62 24.00
C ASN A 198 14.15 27.01 24.15
N GLY A 199 13.64 27.06 25.38
CA GLY A 199 12.36 27.71 25.72
C GLY A 199 11.22 26.80 26.17
N LEU A 200 11.36 25.47 26.10
CA LEU A 200 10.37 24.56 26.70
C LEU A 200 10.65 24.38 28.20
N THR A 201 9.72 24.82 29.04
CA THR A 201 9.84 24.67 30.50
C THR A 201 9.73 23.22 30.94
N GLY A 202 9.02 22.38 30.17
CA GLY A 202 8.77 20.98 30.53
C GLY A 202 7.79 20.82 31.70
N ASN A 203 7.10 21.90 32.09
CA ASN A 203 6.13 21.90 33.17
C ASN A 203 4.72 21.64 32.65
N MET A 204 4.04 20.65 33.24
CA MET A 204 2.63 20.40 32.98
C MET A 204 1.76 21.54 33.51
N GLY A 205 0.78 21.97 32.73
CA GLY A 205 -0.13 23.08 33.02
C GLY A 205 0.29 24.42 32.42
N GLU A 206 1.53 24.53 31.91
CA GLU A 206 2.02 25.74 31.24
C GLU A 206 1.86 25.62 29.72
N ASP A 207 1.07 26.51 29.12
CA ASP A 207 0.94 26.59 27.67
C ASP A 207 2.28 26.99 27.03
N GLN A 208 2.90 26.03 26.35
CA GLN A 208 4.18 26.17 25.66
C GLN A 208 3.99 26.19 24.13
N THR A 209 2.76 26.41 23.63
CA THR A 209 2.43 26.39 22.18
C THR A 209 3.37 27.28 21.37
N VAL A 210 3.57 28.54 21.79
CA VAL A 210 4.42 29.50 21.06
C VAL A 210 5.88 29.08 21.06
N ALA A 211 6.40 28.59 22.20
CA ALA A 211 7.78 28.13 22.30
C ALA A 211 8.03 26.89 21.44
N LEU A 212 7.10 25.93 21.47
CA LEU A 212 7.18 24.73 20.64
C LEU A 212 7.10 25.06 19.15
N GLN A 213 6.19 25.95 18.74
CA GLN A 213 6.10 26.40 17.36
C GLN A 213 7.38 27.12 16.92
N ALA A 214 7.98 27.96 17.77
CA ALA A 214 9.24 28.64 17.44
C ALA A 214 10.41 27.65 17.23
N LEU A 215 10.47 26.56 17.98
CA LEU A 215 11.48 25.51 17.78
C LEU A 215 11.28 24.78 16.46
N ILE A 216 10.03 24.44 16.13
CA ILE A 216 9.67 23.86 14.83
C ILE A 216 10.04 24.84 13.73
N ASP A 217 9.74 26.12 13.91
CA ASP A 217 10.00 27.18 12.94
C ASP A 217 11.49 27.38 12.66
N GLY A 218 12.33 27.19 13.69
CA GLY A 218 13.78 27.29 13.64
C GLY A 218 14.49 26.09 13.02
N LEU A 219 13.80 24.99 12.72
CA LEU A 219 14.42 23.84 12.05
C LEU A 219 14.80 24.19 10.60
N PRO A 220 15.97 23.73 10.10
CA PRO A 220 16.34 23.79 8.69
C PRO A 220 15.30 23.12 7.78
N THR A 221 15.35 23.43 6.49
CA THR A 221 14.48 22.81 5.47
C THR A 221 14.66 21.29 5.39
N GLU A 222 15.87 20.79 5.69
CA GLU A 222 16.20 19.37 5.75
C GLU A 222 15.62 18.65 6.97
N GLY A 223 15.22 19.39 8.00
CA GLY A 223 14.67 18.86 9.24
C GLY A 223 15.62 18.88 10.43
N GLY A 224 15.23 18.15 11.47
CA GLY A 224 15.96 18.07 12.72
C GLY A 224 15.19 17.36 13.83
N THR A 225 15.92 17.10 14.91
CA THR A 225 15.40 16.51 16.13
C THR A 225 15.19 17.60 17.18
N ILE A 226 13.97 17.72 17.69
CA ILE A 226 13.67 18.51 18.88
C ILE A 226 13.48 17.53 20.03
N ALA A 227 14.32 17.65 21.05
CA ALA A 227 14.34 16.75 22.19
C ALA A 227 14.02 17.50 23.49
N TRP A 228 13.18 16.94 24.35
CA TRP A 228 12.90 17.55 25.66
C TRP A 228 12.55 16.51 26.72
N LYS A 229 12.66 16.91 27.99
CA LYS A 229 12.16 16.20 29.18
C LYS A 229 10.94 16.94 29.76
N GLY A 230 10.11 16.20 30.50
CA GLY A 230 8.88 16.75 31.05
C GLY A 230 7.79 16.96 30.00
N THR A 231 6.79 17.78 30.33
CA THR A 231 5.58 17.98 29.53
C THR A 231 5.63 19.29 28.77
N ALA A 232 5.44 19.22 27.45
CA ALA A 232 5.13 20.37 26.61
C ALA A 232 3.61 20.40 26.37
N ASP A 233 2.89 21.25 27.12
CA ASP A 233 1.47 21.47 26.88
C ASP A 233 1.28 22.44 25.71
N PHE A 234 0.35 22.12 24.80
CA PHE A 234 0.07 22.94 23.61
C PHE A 234 -1.40 22.89 23.22
N THR A 235 -1.85 23.85 22.41
CA THR A 235 -3.21 23.88 21.85
C THR A 235 -3.24 23.47 20.38
N SER A 236 -2.39 24.07 19.55
CA SER A 236 -2.21 23.69 18.14
C SER A 236 -0.80 24.03 17.64
N ILE A 237 -0.20 23.14 16.86
CA ILE A 237 1.09 23.35 16.19
C ILE A 237 1.03 22.86 14.74
N ASP A 238 1.84 23.47 13.88
CA ASP A 238 1.98 23.13 12.46
C ASP A 238 3.46 22.83 12.18
N LEU A 239 3.74 21.71 11.52
CA LEU A 239 5.10 21.35 11.10
C LEU A 239 5.57 22.15 9.86
N ASN A 240 4.67 22.93 9.25
CA ASN A 240 4.84 23.77 8.06
C ASN A 240 5.41 23.01 6.86
N ALA A 241 4.93 21.78 6.62
CA ALA A 241 5.37 20.91 5.52
C ALA A 241 6.91 20.69 5.47
N ARG A 242 7.57 20.70 6.64
CA ARG A 242 9.02 20.42 6.76
C ARG A 242 9.35 18.97 6.42
N ARG A 243 10.64 18.66 6.33
CA ARG A 243 11.16 17.31 6.15
C ARG A 243 11.82 16.83 7.43
N ASN A 244 11.90 15.51 7.63
CA ASN A 244 12.62 14.84 8.71
C ASN A 244 12.48 15.50 10.08
N VAL A 245 11.23 15.75 10.50
CA VAL A 245 10.96 16.31 11.84
C VAL A 245 10.86 15.16 12.83
N ARG A 246 11.73 15.15 13.84
CA ARG A 246 11.69 14.18 14.93
C ARG A 246 11.44 14.87 16.26
N PHE A 247 10.46 14.36 17.00
CA PHE A 247 10.34 14.65 18.43
C PHE A 247 10.90 13.49 19.24
N GLU A 248 11.82 13.80 20.15
CA GLU A 248 12.55 12.81 20.92
C GLU A 248 12.43 13.04 22.42
N GLY A 249 12.00 12.00 23.13
CA GLY A 249 11.92 12.05 24.57
C GLY A 249 13.24 11.74 25.24
N ILE A 250 13.78 12.68 26.01
CA ILE A 250 14.99 12.49 26.84
C ILE A 250 14.69 12.37 28.34
N GLY A 251 13.41 12.35 28.72
CA GLY A 251 12.92 12.22 30.09
C GLY A 251 12.92 10.78 30.63
N GLY A 252 13.11 10.62 31.95
CA GLY A 252 13.13 9.32 32.62
C GLY A 252 11.77 8.91 33.24
N ASN A 253 11.71 7.75 33.90
CA ASN A 253 10.50 7.23 34.55
C ASN A 253 10.12 7.92 35.90
N GLY A 254 10.60 9.15 36.16
CA GLY A 254 10.41 9.88 37.43
C GLY A 254 9.13 10.73 37.50
N ALA A 255 8.98 11.54 38.56
CA ALA A 255 7.89 12.53 38.76
C ALA A 255 8.42 14.00 38.63
N GLY A 256 7.56 14.96 38.25
CA GLY A 256 7.90 16.38 38.02
C GLY A 256 8.63 16.67 36.69
N ALA A 257 9.31 17.82 36.54
CA ALA A 257 10.06 18.19 35.32
C ALA A 257 11.25 17.26 34.96
N GLY A 258 11.52 16.22 35.77
CA GLY A 258 12.36 15.06 35.46
C GLY A 258 11.59 13.86 34.87
N GLN A 259 10.32 14.04 34.52
CA GLN A 259 9.39 13.05 33.99
C GLN A 259 9.69 12.62 32.56
N ARG A 260 9.01 11.54 32.18
CA ARG A 260 8.80 11.07 30.80
C ARG A 260 8.43 12.25 29.91
N SER A 261 9.00 12.28 28.73
CA SER A 261 8.75 13.36 27.78
C SER A 261 7.36 13.26 27.18
N GLN A 262 6.58 14.33 27.35
CA GLN A 262 5.19 14.38 26.89
C GLN A 262 4.99 15.55 25.93
N LEU A 263 4.21 15.29 24.89
CA LEU A 263 3.57 16.27 24.04
C LEU A 263 2.08 16.21 24.34
N ARG A 264 1.54 17.19 25.06
CA ARG A 264 0.18 17.13 25.61
C ARG A 264 -0.69 18.24 25.06
N CYS A 265 -1.69 17.86 24.27
CA CYS A 265 -2.71 18.76 23.78
C CYS A 265 -3.72 19.08 24.89
N THR A 266 -3.91 20.37 25.15
CA THR A 266 -4.86 20.93 26.11
C THR A 266 -6.08 21.57 25.43
N ALA A 267 -6.13 21.57 24.09
CA ALA A 267 -7.25 22.11 23.33
C ALA A 267 -8.59 21.42 23.70
N GLY A 268 -9.64 22.23 23.77
CA GLY A 268 -11.03 21.79 23.91
C GLY A 268 -11.59 21.24 22.60
N ALA A 269 -12.85 21.55 22.30
CA ALA A 269 -13.41 21.30 20.98
C ALA A 269 -12.66 22.15 19.94
N ILE A 270 -12.19 21.51 18.87
CA ILE A 270 -11.50 22.17 17.75
C ILE A 270 -12.28 22.03 16.44
N GLY A 271 -13.38 21.28 16.43
CA GLY A 271 -14.19 20.96 15.26
C GLY A 271 -13.69 19.70 14.54
N ALA A 272 -14.64 18.85 14.12
CA ALA A 272 -14.35 17.69 13.31
C ALA A 272 -13.64 18.08 11.99
N GLY A 273 -12.55 17.38 11.66
CA GLY A 273 -11.70 17.66 10.50
C GLY A 273 -10.59 18.69 10.73
N ASN A 274 -10.56 19.34 11.89
CA ASN A 274 -9.41 20.12 12.34
C ASN A 274 -8.43 19.26 13.13
N ARG A 275 -7.19 19.74 13.24
CA ARG A 275 -6.10 19.00 13.89
C ARG A 275 -5.34 19.86 14.90
N ALA A 276 -4.84 19.22 15.95
CA ALA A 276 -3.97 19.86 16.94
C ALA A 276 -2.50 19.85 16.50
N ILE A 277 -2.05 18.78 15.84
CA ILE A 277 -0.73 18.73 15.19
C ILE A 277 -0.99 18.52 13.70
N ASP A 278 -0.76 19.55 12.90
CA ASP A 278 -0.77 19.44 11.44
C ASP A 278 0.61 18.99 10.97
N ALA A 279 0.71 17.70 10.67
CA ALA A 279 1.90 17.09 10.07
C ALA A 279 1.62 16.66 8.62
N ARG A 280 0.57 17.22 8.00
CA ARG A 280 0.29 16.96 6.59
C ARG A 280 1.36 17.63 5.73
N ASP A 281 1.62 17.03 4.57
CA ASP A 281 2.69 17.43 3.63
C ASP A 281 4.10 17.44 4.26
N THR A 282 4.27 16.91 5.47
CA THR A 282 5.58 16.77 6.14
C THR A 282 6.22 15.45 5.72
N MET A 283 7.38 15.52 5.07
CA MET A 283 8.10 14.32 4.63
C MET A 283 8.89 13.74 5.80
N ALA A 284 8.47 12.59 6.34
CA ALA A 284 9.11 11.89 7.47
C ALA A 284 8.95 12.59 8.83
N PHE A 285 7.78 12.40 9.45
CA PHE A 285 7.56 12.74 10.86
C PHE A 285 7.89 11.57 11.79
N ASN A 286 8.61 11.82 12.88
CA ASN A 286 9.08 10.77 13.78
C ASN A 286 8.81 11.08 15.25
N LEU A 287 8.39 10.07 16.00
CA LEU A 287 8.28 10.12 17.46
C LEU A 287 9.15 9.02 18.07
N SER A 288 10.05 9.36 18.98
CA SER A 288 10.84 8.37 19.71
C SER A 288 10.82 8.62 21.20
N ARG A 289 10.47 7.61 22.01
CA ARG A 289 10.44 7.72 23.48
C ARG A 289 9.51 8.82 24.00
N MET A 290 8.42 9.08 23.27
CA MET A 290 7.51 10.21 23.49
C MET A 290 6.10 9.76 23.89
N TYR A 291 5.47 10.54 24.77
CA TYR A 291 4.08 10.39 25.20
C TYR A 291 3.24 11.46 24.52
N LEU A 292 2.37 11.06 23.59
CA LEU A 292 1.41 11.95 22.95
C LEU A 292 0.07 11.88 23.69
N ILE A 293 -0.40 13.00 24.21
CA ILE A 293 -1.58 13.05 25.10
C ILE A 293 -2.60 14.05 24.56
N GLN A 294 -3.87 13.65 24.50
CA GLN A 294 -5.02 14.54 24.31
C GLN A 294 -5.79 14.57 25.62
N SER A 295 -5.84 15.73 26.29
CA SER A 295 -6.24 15.79 27.71
C SER A 295 -7.64 16.33 28.00
N SER A 296 -8.35 16.83 26.99
CA SER A 296 -9.71 17.37 27.13
C SER A 296 -10.79 16.33 26.79
N THR A 297 -11.87 16.28 27.57
CA THR A 297 -13.05 15.45 27.25
C THR A 297 -13.88 16.01 26.09
N THR A 298 -13.73 17.29 25.73
CA THR A 298 -14.53 17.98 24.69
C THR A 298 -13.88 17.98 23.31
N PHE A 299 -12.67 17.44 23.18
CA PHE A 299 -11.93 17.42 21.92
C PHE A 299 -12.61 16.55 20.86
N ASP A 300 -12.82 17.08 19.67
CA ASP A 300 -13.61 16.46 18.60
C ASP A 300 -12.89 16.42 17.24
N GLY A 301 -11.62 16.80 17.19
CA GLY A 301 -10.79 16.76 15.99
C GLY A 301 -9.76 15.61 15.98
N THR A 302 -8.67 15.83 15.26
CA THR A 302 -7.53 14.91 15.16
C THR A 302 -6.37 15.41 16.00
N LEU A 303 -5.81 14.59 16.89
CA LEU A 303 -4.66 15.01 17.71
C LEU A 303 -3.41 15.16 16.84
N LEU A 304 -3.09 14.15 16.02
CA LEU A 304 -1.99 14.19 15.06
C LEU A 304 -2.50 13.74 13.69
N ASP A 305 -2.43 14.64 12.72
CA ASP A 305 -2.84 14.37 11.33
C ASP A 305 -1.59 14.27 10.46
N VAL A 306 -1.27 13.05 10.03
CA VAL A 306 -0.15 12.76 9.15
C VAL A 306 -0.72 12.33 7.82
N GLY A 307 -0.36 13.03 6.76
CA GLY A 307 -0.98 12.73 5.50
C GLY A 307 -0.72 13.75 4.42
N LEU A 308 -1.54 13.68 3.40
CA LEU A 308 -1.32 14.34 2.13
C LEU A 308 -2.41 15.38 1.86
N ILE A 309 -1.99 16.55 1.36
CA ILE A 309 -2.89 17.53 0.74
C ILE A 309 -2.33 17.94 -0.62
N THR A 310 -1.00 18.09 -0.70
CA THR A 310 -0.34 18.64 -1.88
C THR A 310 0.97 17.95 -2.27
N THR A 311 1.75 17.30 -1.40
CA THR A 311 3.11 16.75 -1.70
C THR A 311 3.22 15.24 -1.47
N GLY A 312 3.85 14.50 -2.39
CA GLY A 312 3.58 13.08 -2.66
C GLY A 312 3.96 11.99 -1.65
N SER A 313 4.52 12.26 -0.47
CA SER A 313 4.72 11.21 0.56
C SER A 313 4.71 11.75 1.97
N ALA A 314 3.87 11.17 2.81
CA ALA A 314 4.06 11.22 4.25
C ALA A 314 4.60 9.85 4.71
N LEU A 315 5.88 9.83 5.08
CA LEU A 315 6.44 8.76 5.92
C LEU A 315 6.20 9.12 7.37
N THR A 316 5.90 8.14 8.20
CA THR A 316 5.88 8.35 9.65
C THR A 316 6.45 7.16 10.39
N SER A 317 7.20 7.41 11.46
CA SER A 317 7.63 6.32 12.34
C SER A 317 7.59 6.68 13.80
N PHE A 318 6.96 5.81 14.61
CA PHE A 318 6.94 5.92 16.06
C PHE A 318 7.64 4.73 16.68
N GLU A 319 8.52 5.00 17.64
CA GLU A 319 9.29 4.00 18.37
C GLU A 319 9.25 4.30 19.86
N ASP A 320 8.96 3.28 20.68
CA ASP A 320 8.89 3.41 22.15
C ASP A 320 7.93 4.53 22.60
N PHE A 321 6.73 4.55 22.01
CA PHE A 321 5.77 5.63 22.17
C PHE A 321 4.58 5.26 23.07
N LEU A 322 3.92 6.27 23.61
CA LEU A 322 2.60 6.11 24.22
C LEU A 322 1.64 7.16 23.69
N ILE A 323 0.42 6.75 23.34
CA ILE A 323 -0.70 7.63 22.97
C ILE A 323 -1.80 7.48 24.02
N ASN A 324 -2.29 8.60 24.55
CA ASN A 324 -3.41 8.62 25.49
C ASN A 324 -4.44 9.68 25.10
N THR A 325 -5.69 9.27 24.87
CA THR A 325 -6.80 10.15 24.52
C THR A 325 -7.90 10.15 25.57
N VAL A 326 -8.35 11.33 26.00
CA VAL A 326 -9.42 11.45 27.00
C VAL A 326 -10.80 11.51 26.34
N SER A 327 -10.91 12.15 25.17
CA SER A 327 -12.18 12.29 24.45
C SER A 327 -12.64 11.00 23.75
N GLN A 328 -13.96 10.87 23.59
CA GLN A 328 -14.63 9.78 22.86
C GLN A 328 -14.89 10.08 21.37
N LEU A 329 -14.68 11.34 20.94
CA LEU A 329 -15.18 11.84 19.66
C LEU A 329 -14.11 11.96 18.56
N GLY A 330 -12.85 12.17 18.95
CA GLY A 330 -11.75 12.46 18.04
C GLY A 330 -10.95 11.25 17.56
N VAL A 331 -9.89 11.54 16.80
CA VAL A 331 -8.88 10.59 16.31
C VAL A 331 -7.53 10.93 16.92
N ALA A 332 -6.80 9.95 17.45
CA ALA A 332 -5.48 10.20 18.03
C ALA A 332 -4.43 10.42 16.93
N VAL A 333 -4.29 9.46 16.03
CA VAL A 333 -3.39 9.54 14.87
C VAL A 333 -4.21 9.25 13.63
N ASN A 334 -4.37 10.26 12.79
CA ASN A 334 -4.98 10.10 11.49
C ASN A 334 -3.89 9.90 10.45
N LEU A 335 -3.95 8.78 9.74
CA LEU A 335 -3.15 8.52 8.55
C LEU A 335 -4.05 8.92 7.37
N TYR A 336 -3.86 10.13 6.87
CA TYR A 336 -4.71 10.75 5.83
C TYR A 336 -4.02 10.65 4.46
N GLY A 337 -4.16 9.52 3.77
CA GLY A 337 -3.39 9.23 2.55
C GLY A 337 -1.87 9.11 2.81
N CYS A 338 -1.50 8.73 4.05
CA CYS A 338 -0.12 8.48 4.41
C CYS A 338 0.42 7.28 3.61
N THR A 339 1.62 7.42 3.03
CA THR A 339 2.14 6.45 2.07
C THR A 339 2.92 5.30 2.69
N GLN A 340 3.43 5.49 3.92
CA GLN A 340 4.10 4.44 4.69
C GLN A 340 4.21 4.84 6.16
N GLY A 341 4.02 3.85 7.04
CA GLY A 341 4.06 4.05 8.49
C GLY A 341 4.75 2.89 9.20
N SER A 342 5.59 3.17 10.19
CA SER A 342 6.18 2.13 11.05
C SER A 342 5.99 2.49 12.51
N PHE A 343 5.23 1.68 13.24
CA PHE A 343 4.89 1.92 14.63
C PHE A 343 5.36 0.71 15.43
N ARG A 344 6.35 0.90 16.29
CA ARG A 344 7.02 -0.20 17.00
C ARG A 344 7.06 0.03 18.50
N ARG A 345 6.85 -1.03 19.27
CA ARG A 345 7.00 -1.05 20.74
C ARG A 345 6.23 0.08 21.42
N GLY A 346 4.95 0.18 21.11
CA GLY A 346 4.12 1.31 21.52
C GLY A 346 2.86 0.91 22.26
N GLN A 347 2.23 1.88 22.92
CA GLN A 347 0.90 1.71 23.48
C GLN A 347 -0.04 2.84 23.06
N SER A 348 -1.30 2.52 22.80
CA SER A 348 -2.39 3.48 22.65
C SER A 348 -3.52 3.14 23.61
N THR A 349 -4.03 4.13 24.34
CA THR A 349 -5.08 3.94 25.35
C THR A 349 -6.04 5.12 25.34
N GLY A 350 -7.26 4.91 25.83
CA GLY A 350 -8.22 5.99 25.98
C GLY A 350 -9.39 5.93 25.00
N GLY A 351 -10.10 7.05 24.84
CA GLY A 351 -11.32 7.13 24.03
C GLY A 351 -11.10 7.40 22.54
N GLY A 352 -12.17 7.32 21.77
CA GLY A 352 -12.16 7.65 20.34
C GLY A 352 -11.43 6.60 19.49
N VAL A 353 -11.01 7.01 18.29
CA VAL A 353 -10.21 6.15 17.39
C VAL A 353 -8.73 6.43 17.66
N HIS A 354 -7.92 5.40 17.88
CA HIS A 354 -6.49 5.60 18.08
C HIS A 354 -5.76 5.79 16.74
N TRP A 355 -6.14 4.99 15.73
CA TRP A 355 -5.55 4.99 14.39
C TRP A 355 -6.66 5.12 13.34
N GLY A 356 -6.78 6.32 12.78
CA GLY A 356 -7.63 6.59 11.63
C GLY A 356 -6.91 6.24 10.34
N LEU A 357 -7.55 5.44 9.48
CA LEU A 357 -7.03 5.07 8.16
C LEU A 357 -7.95 5.72 7.11
N GLN A 358 -7.55 6.88 6.62
CA GLN A 358 -8.42 7.70 5.78
C GLN A 358 -7.83 7.98 4.41
N ASP A 359 -8.57 7.63 3.37
CA ASP A 359 -8.20 7.88 1.98
C ASP A 359 -8.39 9.36 1.58
N VAL A 360 -7.60 9.78 0.58
CA VAL A 360 -7.71 11.09 -0.08
C VAL A 360 -8.08 10.87 -1.54
N SER A 361 -9.30 11.27 -1.90
CA SER A 361 -9.85 11.13 -3.24
C SER A 361 -8.87 11.57 -4.32
N GLY A 362 -8.39 10.61 -5.12
CA GLY A 362 -7.56 10.86 -6.31
C GLY A 362 -6.07 11.07 -6.06
N VAL A 363 -5.57 10.90 -4.82
CA VAL A 363 -4.14 11.17 -4.53
C VAL A 363 -3.39 10.02 -3.84
N GLY A 364 -4.09 9.06 -3.25
CA GLY A 364 -3.46 7.82 -2.79
C GLY A 364 -4.05 7.28 -1.50
N PHE A 365 -4.02 5.96 -1.42
CA PHE A 365 -4.60 5.15 -0.37
C PHE A 365 -3.66 5.10 0.87
N CYS A 366 -4.19 4.83 2.07
CA CYS A 366 -3.37 4.63 3.27
C CYS A 366 -2.53 3.36 3.12
N ASN A 367 -1.28 3.52 2.72
CA ASN A 367 -0.52 2.42 2.13
C ASN A 367 0.70 2.07 2.98
N VAL A 368 1.00 0.77 3.05
CA VAL A 368 2.19 0.18 3.66
C VAL A 368 2.45 0.67 5.10
N HIS A 369 1.53 0.31 6.01
CA HIS A 369 1.66 0.62 7.43
C HIS A 369 1.93 -0.64 8.24
N LYS A 370 2.90 -0.60 9.14
CA LYS A 370 3.23 -1.70 10.05
C LYS A 370 3.11 -1.27 11.51
N TRP A 371 2.28 -1.99 12.27
CA TRP A 371 2.26 -1.99 13.73
C TRP A 371 2.94 -3.26 14.22
N ASP A 372 4.02 -3.11 14.99
CA ASP A 372 4.88 -4.19 15.48
C ASP A 372 5.01 -4.06 17.00
N GLU A 373 4.51 -5.03 17.77
CA GLU A 373 4.51 -4.96 19.25
C GLU A 373 3.78 -3.71 19.78
N VAL A 374 2.64 -3.37 19.16
CA VAL A 374 1.81 -2.23 19.59
C VAL A 374 0.61 -2.72 20.40
N HIS A 375 0.43 -2.14 21.59
CA HIS A 375 -0.66 -2.48 22.50
C HIS A 375 -1.78 -1.45 22.43
N MET A 376 -3.02 -1.88 22.21
CA MET A 376 -4.17 -1.00 22.02
C MET A 376 -5.24 -1.29 23.08
N LYS A 377 -5.55 -0.29 23.91
CA LYS A 377 -6.48 -0.38 25.05
C LYS A 377 -7.55 0.71 24.97
N PRO A 378 -8.52 0.58 24.07
CA PRO A 378 -9.61 1.55 23.95
C PRO A 378 -10.48 1.56 25.22
N THR A 379 -10.92 2.74 25.61
CA THR A 379 -11.92 2.99 26.65
C THR A 379 -13.05 3.77 25.99
N GLY A 380 -14.00 3.09 25.35
CA GLY A 380 -15.02 3.81 24.58
C GLY A 380 -15.80 2.98 23.57
N ILE A 381 -16.63 3.69 22.80
CA ILE A 381 -17.58 3.13 21.83
C ILE A 381 -17.03 3.02 20.40
N LYS A 382 -15.74 3.29 20.21
CA LYS A 382 -15.05 3.29 18.90
C LYS A 382 -13.92 2.24 18.91
N PRO A 383 -13.66 1.57 17.78
CA PRO A 383 -12.55 0.65 17.71
C PRO A 383 -11.23 1.44 17.66
N PRO A 384 -10.13 0.91 18.22
CA PRO A 384 -8.83 1.57 18.20
C PRO A 384 -8.28 1.76 16.79
N VAL A 385 -8.67 0.91 15.83
CA VAL A 385 -8.36 1.10 14.40
C VAL A 385 -9.66 1.18 13.62
N PHE A 386 -9.78 2.23 12.79
CA PHE A 386 -10.95 2.49 11.98
C PHE A 386 -10.56 3.05 10.61
N GLY A 387 -11.08 2.45 9.53
CA GLY A 387 -10.96 2.96 8.17
C GLY A 387 -10.54 1.91 7.14
N SER A 388 -9.83 2.30 6.08
CA SER A 388 -9.38 1.39 5.01
C SER A 388 -7.98 1.76 4.53
N GLY A 389 -7.25 0.80 3.97
CA GLY A 389 -5.88 0.97 3.48
C GLY A 389 -5.31 -0.28 2.81
N GLU A 390 -4.10 -0.17 2.25
CA GLU A 390 -3.39 -1.23 1.53
C GLU A 390 -2.07 -1.59 2.20
N GLY A 391 -1.71 -2.88 2.22
CA GLY A 391 -0.44 -3.33 2.79
C GLY A 391 -0.36 -3.04 4.29
N LEU A 392 -1.47 -3.20 4.99
CA LEU A 392 -1.57 -2.96 6.43
C LEU A 392 -1.11 -4.21 7.18
N THR A 393 -0.10 -4.09 8.04
CA THR A 393 0.42 -5.22 8.82
C THR A 393 0.35 -4.94 10.31
N PHE A 394 -0.34 -5.79 11.05
CA PHE A 394 -0.34 -5.85 12.51
C PHE A 394 0.41 -7.12 12.90
N GLN A 395 1.53 -6.97 13.60
CA GLN A 395 2.39 -8.07 14.01
C GLN A 395 2.64 -8.01 15.51
N SER A 396 2.42 -9.13 16.20
CA SER A 396 2.72 -9.26 17.63
C SER A 396 2.04 -8.20 18.51
N CYS A 397 0.90 -7.67 18.06
CA CYS A 397 0.14 -6.66 18.77
C CYS A 397 -0.80 -7.28 19.81
N ASN A 398 -1.13 -6.50 20.86
CA ASN A 398 -2.12 -6.87 21.86
C ASN A 398 -3.28 -5.86 21.83
N VAL A 399 -4.50 -6.32 21.59
CA VAL A 399 -5.66 -5.43 21.40
C VAL A 399 -6.78 -5.82 22.35
N GLN A 400 -7.17 -4.89 23.22
CA GLN A 400 -8.35 -5.01 24.08
C GLN A 400 -9.61 -4.62 23.31
N ALA A 401 -10.75 -5.26 23.60
CA ALA A 401 -12.00 -4.90 22.96
C ALA A 401 -12.52 -3.55 23.44
N ALA A 402 -12.95 -2.70 22.52
CA ALA A 402 -13.77 -1.53 22.81
C ALA A 402 -15.25 -1.95 22.95
N TYR A 403 -15.97 -1.40 23.92
CA TYR A 403 -17.42 -1.64 24.05
C TYR A 403 -18.22 -0.45 23.49
N PRO A 404 -19.09 -0.63 22.47
CA PRO A 404 -19.49 -1.87 21.80
C PRO A 404 -18.81 -2.10 20.43
N ALA A 405 -17.66 -1.48 20.16
CA ALA A 405 -17.06 -1.46 18.82
C ALA A 405 -16.13 -2.63 18.45
N GLY A 406 -15.73 -3.48 19.40
CA GLY A 406 -14.81 -4.59 19.16
C GLY A 406 -13.35 -4.15 19.09
N TYR A 407 -12.54 -4.90 18.35
CA TYR A 407 -11.08 -4.75 18.25
C TYR A 407 -10.66 -3.86 17.08
N LEU A 408 -11.05 -4.20 15.85
CA LEU A 408 -10.57 -3.54 14.63
C LEU A 408 -11.71 -3.46 13.62
N GLN A 409 -11.78 -2.35 12.88
CA GLN A 409 -12.81 -2.16 11.87
C GLN A 409 -12.22 -1.61 10.57
N PHE A 410 -12.16 -2.49 9.57
CA PHE A 410 -11.82 -2.17 8.18
C PHE A 410 -13.11 -1.89 7.40
N TRP A 411 -13.43 -0.60 7.27
CA TRP A 411 -14.69 -0.10 6.69
C TRP A 411 -14.36 1.02 5.70
N GLU A 412 -15.00 0.99 4.53
CA GLU A 412 -15.06 2.13 3.61
C GLU A 412 -16.51 2.66 3.53
N THR A 413 -16.75 3.94 3.84
CA THR A 413 -18.05 4.60 3.59
C THR A 413 -18.16 5.13 2.17
N SER A 414 -17.05 5.39 1.51
CA SER A 414 -17.02 5.67 0.07
C SER A 414 -17.25 4.37 -0.70
N GLN A 415 -17.85 4.46 -1.88
CA GLN A 415 -18.02 3.31 -2.78
C GLN A 415 -16.76 3.07 -3.62
N ASN A 416 -15.67 3.77 -3.33
CA ASN A 416 -14.64 4.10 -4.31
C ASN A 416 -13.43 3.18 -4.24
N GLN A 417 -13.09 2.55 -3.10
CA GLN A 417 -11.86 1.76 -2.97
C GLN A 417 -11.80 0.76 -1.79
N ASP A 418 -11.82 -0.53 -2.15
CA ASP A 418 -11.60 -1.72 -1.31
C ASP A 418 -10.29 -1.69 -0.50
N PHE A 419 -10.30 -2.15 0.76
CA PHE A 419 -9.03 -2.43 1.48
C PHE A 419 -8.20 -3.48 0.71
N ARG A 420 -6.88 -3.45 0.83
CA ARG A 420 -5.99 -4.42 0.15
C ARG A 420 -4.91 -4.95 1.07
N ASP A 421 -4.58 -6.23 0.95
CA ASP A 421 -3.41 -6.83 1.62
C ASP A 421 -3.32 -6.48 3.13
N VAL A 422 -4.40 -6.79 3.86
CA VAL A 422 -4.44 -6.61 5.32
C VAL A 422 -3.92 -7.88 5.99
N ASN A 423 -2.84 -7.74 6.76
CA ASN A 423 -2.12 -8.81 7.44
C ASN A 423 -2.20 -8.64 8.96
N ILE A 424 -2.79 -9.61 9.64
CA ILE A 424 -2.85 -9.67 11.12
C ILE A 424 -2.18 -10.97 11.55
N LEU A 425 -0.99 -10.84 12.14
CA LEU A 425 -0.02 -11.91 12.33
C LEU A 425 0.42 -12.01 13.79
N GLY A 426 0.15 -13.15 14.43
CA GLY A 426 0.68 -13.41 15.78
C GLY A 426 0.18 -12.44 16.87
N CYS A 427 -0.97 -11.81 16.67
CA CYS A 427 -1.56 -10.85 17.61
C CYS A 427 -2.44 -11.54 18.67
N THR A 428 -2.63 -10.89 19.82
CA THR A 428 -3.57 -11.31 20.85
C THR A 428 -4.72 -10.31 20.98
N PHE A 429 -5.95 -10.81 20.97
CA PHE A 429 -7.18 -10.05 21.16
C PHE A 429 -7.90 -10.54 22.41
N TYR A 430 -8.17 -9.65 23.37
CA TYR A 430 -8.63 -10.05 24.71
C TYR A 430 -9.71 -9.13 25.29
N ASP A 431 -10.39 -9.62 26.34
CA ASP A 431 -11.47 -8.95 27.07
C ASP A 431 -12.62 -8.45 26.19
N ALA A 432 -13.22 -9.36 25.41
CA ALA A 432 -14.51 -9.11 24.75
C ALA A 432 -15.65 -8.96 25.79
N LEU A 433 -15.67 -7.82 26.47
CA LEU A 433 -16.64 -7.51 27.52
C LEU A 433 -18.02 -7.25 26.88
N HIS A 434 -18.92 -8.21 27.09
CA HIS A 434 -20.39 -8.11 27.01
C HIS A 434 -21.03 -7.98 25.59
N GLY A 435 -21.87 -8.98 25.28
CA GLY A 435 -23.21 -8.76 24.72
C GLY A 435 -23.31 -8.27 23.27
N GLN A 436 -23.24 -9.23 22.34
CA GLN A 436 -23.53 -9.10 20.90
C GLN A 436 -22.48 -8.29 20.12
N TYR A 437 -22.11 -8.76 18.94
CA TYR A 437 -21.43 -8.04 17.86
C TYR A 437 -19.93 -8.30 17.65
N ASN A 438 -19.56 -7.94 16.43
CA ASN A 438 -18.42 -8.39 15.65
C ASN A 438 -17.10 -7.83 16.16
N THR A 439 -16.16 -8.71 16.49
CA THR A 439 -14.95 -8.26 17.17
C THR A 439 -13.89 -7.71 16.19
N ILE A 440 -13.56 -8.39 15.09
CA ILE A 440 -12.87 -7.78 13.95
C ILE A 440 -13.83 -7.71 12.77
N ARG A 441 -13.93 -6.55 12.13
CA ARG A 441 -14.83 -6.32 11.00
C ARG A 441 -14.06 -5.97 9.74
N ALA A 442 -14.33 -6.69 8.66
CA ALA A 442 -13.80 -6.41 7.33
C ALA A 442 -14.92 -6.49 6.30
N TYR A 443 -15.40 -5.33 5.83
CA TYR A 443 -16.65 -5.24 5.06
C TYR A 443 -16.48 -5.44 3.55
N ARG A 444 -15.49 -4.78 2.95
CA ARG A 444 -15.23 -4.76 1.51
C ARG A 444 -13.73 -4.62 1.23
N GLY A 445 -13.13 -5.59 0.53
CA GLY A 445 -11.68 -5.62 0.36
C GLY A 445 -11.14 -6.77 -0.48
N ASN A 446 -9.83 -6.77 -0.73
CA ASN A 446 -9.09 -7.85 -1.35
C ASN A 446 -7.89 -8.25 -0.49
N VAL A 447 -7.72 -9.55 -0.26
CA VAL A 447 -6.67 -10.11 0.61
C VAL A 447 -6.79 -9.65 2.07
N PHE A 448 -7.32 -10.54 2.90
CA PHE A 448 -7.34 -10.42 4.35
C PHE A 448 -6.71 -11.67 4.97
N ASN A 449 -5.58 -11.49 5.64
CA ASN A 449 -4.80 -12.55 6.27
C ASN A 449 -4.90 -12.44 7.79
N PHE A 450 -5.43 -13.47 8.44
CA PHE A 450 -5.48 -13.61 9.89
C PHE A 450 -4.76 -14.90 10.28
N ILE A 451 -3.50 -14.79 10.68
CA ILE A 451 -2.59 -15.93 10.82
C ILE A 451 -1.93 -15.97 12.21
N GLY A 452 -1.99 -17.12 12.87
CA GLY A 452 -1.24 -17.37 14.11
C GLY A 452 -1.70 -16.55 15.31
N ASN A 453 -2.91 -15.99 15.28
CA ASN A 453 -3.41 -15.09 16.31
C ASN A 453 -4.09 -15.84 17.46
N ARG A 454 -4.20 -15.18 18.61
CA ARG A 454 -5.04 -15.61 19.73
C ARG A 454 -6.19 -14.63 19.93
N MET A 455 -7.39 -15.14 20.14
CA MET A 455 -8.60 -14.37 20.33
C MET A 455 -9.39 -14.97 21.47
N GLY A 456 -9.81 -14.20 22.48
CA GLY A 456 -10.73 -14.74 23.47
C GLY A 456 -11.27 -13.75 24.51
N GLY A 457 -12.19 -14.23 25.34
CA GLY A 457 -12.67 -13.48 26.51
C GLY A 457 -14.16 -13.16 26.58
N SER A 458 -15.07 -13.97 26.02
CA SER A 458 -16.51 -13.72 26.23
C SER A 458 -17.01 -14.31 27.55
N VAL A 459 -17.52 -13.44 28.42
CA VAL A 459 -18.37 -13.78 29.56
C VAL A 459 -19.83 -13.89 29.09
N ALA A 460 -20.40 -15.08 29.28
CA ALA A 460 -21.81 -15.50 29.24
C ALA A 460 -22.84 -14.62 28.48
N GLY A 461 -23.42 -15.17 27.40
CA GLY A 461 -24.82 -14.89 27.03
C GLY A 461 -25.11 -14.10 25.73
N GLY A 462 -24.15 -13.87 24.83
CA GLY A 462 -24.38 -13.16 23.56
C GLY A 462 -23.60 -13.71 22.35
N ASN A 463 -24.00 -13.32 21.13
CA ASN A 463 -23.33 -13.68 19.87
C ASN A 463 -21.97 -12.96 19.73
N ALA A 464 -20.88 -13.61 20.16
CA ALA A 464 -19.51 -13.12 20.03
C ALA A 464 -18.84 -13.75 18.79
N TYR A 465 -18.67 -12.97 17.71
CA TYR A 465 -17.98 -13.42 16.50
C TYR A 465 -16.55 -12.89 16.48
N GLY A 466 -15.58 -13.80 16.33
CA GLY A 466 -14.17 -13.45 16.19
C GLY A 466 -13.94 -12.57 14.96
N LEU A 467 -13.91 -13.18 13.79
CA LEU A 467 -13.88 -12.45 12.54
C LEU A 467 -15.30 -12.29 12.00
N ASN A 468 -15.71 -11.06 11.67
CA ASN A 468 -16.87 -10.81 10.85
C ASN A 468 -16.44 -10.26 9.49
N ILE A 469 -16.64 -11.09 8.47
CA ILE A 469 -16.20 -10.82 7.11
C ILE A 469 -17.42 -10.57 6.22
N GLY A 470 -17.38 -9.48 5.46
CA GLY A 470 -18.45 -9.08 4.54
C GLY A 470 -19.46 -8.10 5.12
N GLY A 471 -20.53 -7.86 4.36
CA GLY A 471 -21.70 -7.09 4.81
C GLY A 471 -21.87 -5.74 4.10
N GLY A 472 -20.88 -5.31 3.32
CA GLY A 472 -20.99 -4.22 2.35
C GLY A 472 -21.04 -4.74 0.91
N THR A 473 -21.50 -3.91 -0.04
CA THR A 473 -21.46 -4.23 -1.49
C THR A 473 -20.03 -4.55 -1.93
N GLY A 474 -19.77 -5.73 -2.49
CA GLY A 474 -18.44 -6.13 -3.00
C GLY A 474 -17.75 -7.24 -2.20
N GLY A 475 -18.01 -7.35 -0.89
CA GLY A 475 -17.46 -8.41 -0.03
C GLY A 475 -15.93 -8.43 0.07
N VAL A 476 -15.37 -9.51 0.62
CA VAL A 476 -13.91 -9.69 0.75
C VAL A 476 -13.42 -10.77 -0.22
N LYS A 477 -12.61 -10.39 -1.22
CA LYS A 477 -12.24 -11.26 -2.33
C LYS A 477 -11.36 -12.44 -1.94
N CYS A 478 -10.37 -12.22 -1.09
CA CYS A 478 -9.44 -13.26 -0.64
C CYS A 478 -9.34 -13.25 0.88
N LEU A 479 -9.56 -14.39 1.53
CA LEU A 479 -9.52 -14.54 2.98
C LEU A 479 -8.66 -15.73 3.40
N ASN A 480 -7.66 -15.52 4.26
CA ASN A 480 -6.89 -16.58 4.90
C ASN A 480 -7.04 -16.52 6.42
N VAL A 481 -7.51 -17.60 7.04
CA VAL A 481 -7.65 -17.76 8.49
C VAL A 481 -6.89 -19.00 8.92
N ILE A 482 -5.62 -18.85 9.30
CA ILE A 482 -4.69 -19.98 9.46
C ILE A 482 -4.06 -20.01 10.85
N GLY A 483 -4.07 -21.16 11.52
CA GLY A 483 -3.27 -21.38 12.74
C GLY A 483 -3.68 -20.54 13.95
N ASN A 484 -4.92 -20.04 14.01
CA ASN A 484 -5.37 -19.16 15.08
C ASN A 484 -5.99 -19.94 16.24
N ASN A 485 -5.98 -19.36 17.45
CA ASN A 485 -6.71 -19.87 18.61
C ASN A 485 -7.87 -18.93 18.97
N PHE A 486 -9.11 -19.43 18.93
CA PHE A 486 -10.34 -18.75 19.30
C PHE A 486 -10.90 -19.39 20.60
N ASP A 487 -10.76 -18.68 21.72
CA ASP A 487 -11.15 -19.12 23.06
C ASP A 487 -12.45 -18.42 23.53
N GLY A 488 -13.51 -19.18 23.78
CA GLY A 488 -14.75 -18.67 24.39
C GLY A 488 -15.52 -17.68 23.53
N MET A 489 -15.77 -18.02 22.25
CA MET A 489 -16.49 -17.18 21.28
C MET A 489 -17.68 -17.94 20.67
N THR A 490 -18.77 -17.28 20.27
CA THR A 490 -19.88 -17.96 19.57
C THR A 490 -19.43 -18.56 18.23
N ALA A 491 -18.66 -17.79 17.44
CA ALA A 491 -17.95 -18.34 16.30
C ALA A 491 -16.58 -17.69 16.06
N GLY A 492 -15.59 -18.48 15.65
CA GLY A 492 -14.27 -17.96 15.26
C GLY A 492 -14.33 -17.13 13.99
N LEU A 493 -15.09 -17.59 12.99
CA LEU A 493 -15.37 -16.87 11.74
C LEU A 493 -16.88 -16.74 11.52
N ALA A 494 -17.33 -15.55 11.15
CA ALA A 494 -18.70 -15.28 10.77
C ALA A 494 -18.71 -14.50 9.46
N PHE A 495 -19.63 -14.84 8.58
CA PHE A 495 -19.86 -14.08 7.36
C PHE A 495 -21.09 -13.20 7.57
N ALA A 496 -20.96 -11.88 7.46
CA ALA A 496 -22.10 -10.98 7.41
C ALA A 496 -22.43 -10.72 5.94
N GLY A 497 -23.65 -11.03 5.50
CA GLY A 497 -24.07 -10.70 4.14
C GLY A 497 -25.03 -11.71 3.52
N THR A 498 -25.98 -11.21 2.74
CA THR A 498 -26.81 -12.01 1.83
C THR A 498 -26.15 -12.05 0.45
N ILE A 499 -26.03 -13.24 -0.12
CA ILE A 499 -25.34 -13.49 -1.41
C ILE A 499 -25.97 -12.76 -2.59
N ALA A 500 -27.28 -12.53 -2.55
CA ALA A 500 -27.98 -11.75 -3.58
C ALA A 500 -27.41 -10.33 -3.79
N ALA A 501 -26.62 -9.83 -2.85
CA ALA A 501 -26.01 -8.49 -2.89
C ALA A 501 -24.47 -8.51 -3.11
N GLY A 502 -23.83 -9.66 -3.37
CA GLY A 502 -22.38 -9.73 -3.64
C GLY A 502 -21.49 -9.31 -2.46
N THR A 503 -21.87 -9.71 -1.24
CA THR A 503 -21.32 -9.18 0.03
C THR A 503 -20.46 -10.18 0.82
N GLY A 504 -20.10 -11.33 0.22
CA GLY A 504 -19.44 -12.47 0.88
C GLY A 504 -17.94 -12.60 0.59
N VAL A 505 -17.42 -13.83 0.62
CA VAL A 505 -16.02 -14.15 0.27
C VAL A 505 -15.93 -14.93 -1.03
N ASP A 506 -15.03 -14.53 -1.93
CA ASP A 506 -14.90 -15.16 -3.26
C ASP A 506 -13.95 -16.36 -3.22
N VAL A 507 -12.74 -16.16 -2.69
CA VAL A 507 -11.72 -17.20 -2.47
C VAL A 507 -11.24 -17.17 -1.02
N GLY A 508 -11.08 -18.33 -0.37
CA GLY A 508 -10.49 -18.34 0.95
C GLY A 508 -9.97 -19.68 1.44
N ARG A 509 -9.26 -19.64 2.55
CA ARG A 509 -8.70 -20.81 3.22
C ARG A 509 -8.84 -20.67 4.74
N ALA A 510 -9.33 -21.72 5.39
CA ALA A 510 -9.36 -21.83 6.84
C ALA A 510 -8.75 -23.15 7.31
N GLY A 511 -7.63 -23.10 8.02
CA GLY A 511 -6.87 -24.30 8.37
C GLY A 511 -6.01 -24.17 9.63
N GLY A 512 -5.85 -25.27 10.37
CA GLY A 512 -5.00 -25.33 11.56
C GLY A 512 -5.49 -24.48 12.75
N ASN A 513 -6.73 -24.01 12.73
CA ASN A 513 -7.27 -23.19 13.81
C ASN A 513 -7.78 -24.05 14.97
N TYR A 514 -7.66 -23.53 16.18
CA TYR A 514 -8.19 -24.09 17.42
C TYR A 514 -9.36 -23.22 17.88
N CYS A 515 -10.52 -23.81 18.09
CA CYS A 515 -11.72 -23.15 18.55
C CYS A 515 -12.15 -23.82 19.86
N ASN A 516 -11.73 -23.29 21.00
CA ASN A 516 -12.01 -23.86 22.31
C ASN A 516 -13.14 -23.10 23.01
N GLY A 517 -14.20 -23.79 23.40
CA GLY A 517 -15.36 -23.12 23.98
C GLY A 517 -16.13 -22.26 22.96
N ALA A 518 -16.03 -22.61 21.68
CA ALA A 518 -16.84 -22.00 20.63
C ALA A 518 -18.01 -22.88 20.22
N THR A 519 -19.19 -22.28 20.05
CA THR A 519 -20.37 -23.02 19.60
C THR A 519 -20.22 -23.46 18.14
N LEU A 520 -19.57 -22.62 17.31
CA LEU A 520 -19.36 -22.86 15.88
C LEU A 520 -17.95 -22.40 15.44
N MET A 521 -17.39 -23.03 14.40
CA MET A 521 -16.26 -22.41 13.69
C MET A 521 -16.76 -21.34 12.70
N PHE A 522 -17.92 -21.59 12.08
CA PHE A 522 -18.55 -20.71 11.08
C PHE A 522 -19.99 -20.38 11.47
N SER A 523 -20.37 -19.10 11.38
CA SER A 523 -21.76 -18.65 11.48
C SER A 523 -22.20 -17.98 10.17
N ASN A 524 -23.48 -18.16 9.82
CA ASN A 524 -24.18 -17.69 8.61
C ASN A 524 -23.84 -18.41 7.28
N HIS A 525 -24.62 -18.09 6.23
CA HIS A 525 -24.70 -18.82 4.96
C HIS A 525 -23.47 -18.61 4.06
N LEU A 526 -22.70 -19.68 3.85
CA LEU A 526 -21.75 -19.83 2.73
C LEU A 526 -22.49 -20.35 1.49
N THR A 527 -23.49 -19.61 0.99
CA THR A 527 -24.26 -20.07 -0.19
C THR A 527 -23.48 -19.89 -1.52
N THR A 528 -24.07 -20.35 -2.61
CA THR A 528 -23.54 -20.80 -3.92
C THR A 528 -22.60 -19.91 -4.76
N VAL A 529 -21.96 -18.84 -4.25
CA VAL A 529 -21.09 -17.93 -5.04
C VAL A 529 -19.66 -17.82 -4.49
N VAL A 530 -19.28 -18.69 -3.55
CA VAL A 530 -17.85 -18.91 -3.26
C VAL A 530 -17.22 -19.58 -4.49
N GLN A 531 -16.28 -18.91 -5.16
CA GLN A 531 -15.53 -19.53 -6.24
C GLN A 531 -14.70 -20.71 -5.70
N ARG A 532 -14.04 -20.52 -4.54
CA ARG A 532 -13.29 -21.58 -3.86
C ARG A 532 -13.02 -21.25 -2.39
N PHE A 533 -13.53 -22.04 -1.44
CA PHE A 533 -13.13 -21.95 -0.04
C PHE A 533 -12.60 -23.30 0.46
N ILE A 534 -11.31 -23.34 0.82
CA ILE A 534 -10.60 -24.55 1.27
C ILE A 534 -10.65 -24.62 2.79
N MET A 535 -11.01 -25.79 3.32
CA MET A 535 -11.02 -26.04 4.74
C MET A 535 -10.05 -27.16 5.06
N ASP A 536 -8.91 -26.82 5.65
CA ASP A 536 -7.98 -27.82 6.17
C ASP A 536 -8.45 -28.31 7.57
N PRO A 537 -7.76 -29.27 8.21
CA PRO A 537 -8.11 -29.67 9.57
C PRO A 537 -8.10 -28.49 10.53
N ASN A 538 -9.20 -28.33 11.28
CA ASN A 538 -9.34 -27.38 12.38
C ASN A 538 -9.82 -28.13 13.62
N TYR A 539 -9.37 -27.71 14.80
CA TYR A 539 -9.76 -28.31 16.07
C TYR A 539 -10.91 -27.50 16.68
N VAL A 540 -12.05 -28.13 16.95
CA VAL A 540 -13.20 -27.48 17.57
C VAL A 540 -13.61 -28.25 18.83
N ALA A 541 -13.52 -27.61 19.99
CA ALA A 541 -13.88 -28.19 21.28
C ALA A 541 -15.06 -27.44 21.91
N THR A 542 -16.03 -28.21 22.42
CA THR A 542 -17.27 -27.72 23.02
C THR A 542 -17.06 -26.98 24.33
N LEU A 543 -17.97 -26.04 24.62
CA LEU A 543 -18.14 -25.55 25.98
C LEU A 543 -18.63 -26.69 26.92
N PRO A 544 -18.33 -26.65 28.23
CA PRO A 544 -18.71 -27.71 29.18
C PRO A 544 -20.22 -28.00 29.30
N ASN A 545 -21.08 -27.13 28.77
CA ASN A 545 -22.53 -27.15 28.88
C ASN A 545 -23.26 -27.99 27.81
N GLY A 546 -22.55 -28.83 27.06
CA GLY A 546 -23.18 -29.92 26.29
C GLY A 546 -23.81 -29.55 24.94
N ASP A 547 -23.76 -28.28 24.53
CA ASP A 547 -24.10 -27.90 23.15
C ASP A 547 -22.96 -28.34 22.23
N GLY A 548 -23.21 -29.40 21.44
CA GLY A 548 -22.22 -29.98 20.52
C GLY A 548 -21.60 -28.94 19.60
N ALA A 549 -20.28 -29.00 19.42
CA ALA A 549 -19.53 -28.16 18.51
C ALA A 549 -19.92 -28.55 17.09
N ARG A 550 -20.43 -27.58 16.29
CA ARG A 550 -20.88 -27.87 14.93
C ARG A 550 -20.00 -27.17 13.91
N LEU A 551 -19.53 -27.94 12.94
CA LEU A 551 -19.06 -27.41 11.66
C LEU A 551 -20.30 -27.10 10.80
N ASN A 552 -20.82 -25.88 10.92
CA ASN A 552 -21.99 -25.44 10.15
C ASN A 552 -21.59 -25.11 8.70
N LEU A 553 -21.44 -26.15 7.87
CA LEU A 553 -21.27 -25.99 6.42
C LEU A 553 -22.63 -26.06 5.74
N LYS A 554 -23.30 -24.92 5.62
CA LYS A 554 -24.40 -24.75 4.65
C LYS A 554 -23.82 -24.46 3.26
N LEU A 555 -22.94 -25.34 2.77
CA LEU A 555 -22.73 -25.48 1.31
C LEU A 555 -24.05 -25.95 0.68
N ALA A 556 -24.16 -25.99 -0.65
CA ALA A 556 -25.31 -26.48 -1.42
C ALA A 556 -25.57 -28.00 -1.23
N VAL A 557 -25.51 -28.47 0.01
CA VAL A 557 -25.76 -29.80 0.49
C VAL A 557 -27.25 -29.84 0.86
N PRO A 558 -28.04 -30.78 0.31
CA PRO A 558 -29.48 -30.87 0.56
C PRO A 558 -29.79 -30.90 2.06
N THR A 559 -30.80 -30.16 2.50
CA THR A 559 -31.21 -30.12 3.93
C THR A 559 -32.07 -31.32 4.34
N SER A 560 -32.16 -32.32 3.45
CA SER A 560 -32.94 -33.54 3.61
C SER A 560 -32.20 -34.69 2.93
N SER A 561 -32.22 -35.88 3.53
CA SER A 561 -31.74 -37.12 2.93
C SER A 561 -32.70 -37.71 1.88
N ALA A 562 -33.92 -37.18 1.79
CA ALA A 562 -34.95 -37.72 0.91
C ALA A 562 -34.52 -37.62 -0.57
N GLY A 563 -34.45 -38.76 -1.26
CA GLY A 563 -34.08 -38.84 -2.68
C GLY A 563 -32.58 -38.87 -2.95
N LEU A 564 -31.73 -38.89 -1.93
CA LEU A 564 -30.29 -39.02 -2.08
C LEU A 564 -29.86 -40.49 -2.06
N VAL A 565 -28.80 -40.79 -2.83
CA VAL A 565 -28.20 -42.13 -2.88
C VAL A 565 -27.37 -42.42 -1.61
N SER A 566 -27.22 -43.70 -1.25
CA SER A 566 -26.33 -44.12 -0.16
C SER A 566 -24.91 -43.59 -0.39
N GLY A 567 -24.27 -43.08 0.65
CA GLY A 567 -22.99 -42.37 0.58
C GLY A 567 -23.06 -40.90 0.19
N ALA A 568 -24.21 -40.37 -0.25
CA ALA A 568 -24.39 -38.94 -0.44
C ALA A 568 -24.38 -38.19 0.91
N VAL A 569 -23.87 -36.96 0.91
CA VAL A 569 -23.82 -36.10 2.11
C VAL A 569 -25.03 -35.16 2.11
N TRP A 570 -25.69 -35.02 3.26
CA TRP A 570 -26.82 -34.09 3.47
C TRP A 570 -26.64 -33.29 4.77
N ASN A 571 -27.27 -32.13 4.86
CA ASN A 571 -27.20 -31.24 6.01
C ASN A 571 -28.40 -31.47 6.93
N ASN A 572 -28.16 -32.15 8.05
CA ASN A 572 -29.16 -32.41 9.08
C ASN A 572 -29.03 -31.37 10.21
N GLY A 573 -29.71 -30.22 10.07
CA GLY A 573 -29.75 -29.21 11.14
C GLY A 573 -28.37 -28.64 11.52
N GLY A 574 -27.45 -28.54 10.56
CA GLY A 574 -26.09 -28.03 10.72
C GLY A 574 -25.00 -29.08 10.89
N VAL A 575 -25.35 -30.37 10.76
CA VAL A 575 -24.41 -31.50 10.79
C VAL A 575 -24.39 -32.17 9.41
N LEU A 576 -23.20 -32.30 8.81
CA LEU A 576 -23.01 -33.08 7.58
C LEU A 576 -23.14 -34.56 7.92
N THR A 577 -24.17 -35.19 7.40
CA THR A 577 -24.51 -36.60 7.63
C THR A 577 -24.39 -37.35 6.31
N MET A 578 -23.82 -38.55 6.30
CA MET A 578 -23.86 -39.44 5.13
C MET A 578 -25.16 -40.25 5.14
N VAL A 579 -25.80 -40.40 3.98
CA VAL A 579 -26.94 -41.31 3.80
C VAL A 579 -26.44 -42.74 4.05
N PRO A 580 -27.07 -43.49 4.99
CA PRO A 580 -26.66 -44.85 5.34
C PRO A 580 -26.55 -45.83 4.17
#